data_AF-A0A3N5MFA9-F1
#
_entry.id   AF-A0A3N5MFA9-F1
#
_cell.length_a   1.000
_cell.length_b   1.000
_cell.length_c   1.000
_cell.angle_alpha   90.00
_cell.angle_beta   90.00
_cell.angle_gamma   90.00
#
_symmetry.space_group_name_H-M   'P 1'
#
loop_
_entity.id
_entity.type
_entity.pdbx_description
1 polymer ?
#
loop_
_entity_poly.entity_id
_entity_poly.type
_entity_poly.pdbx_seq_one_letter_code
_entity_poly.pdbx_strand_id
1 'polypeptide(L)'
;MFAEDLASNLPFVGGAIDRSRTRAVNEYSRAEVNKALSHINASTKQTGEDAVTEARQIISNAYERNKANVFLSPQSASQALNQAEQDLQNFAQLDPRHVQIVGDYIQRRISPHIRSGQPIDGPVWKDIDTELGQMAQRARSSSDPMVQPLGDAYKAIQNRLRDALEGKVAGAVQGIEKTNAARRALYPIEDASEKAVGKMGRFNPTQMAQAAIRAEQHAGDLNRQGRELLTDRKPLGRTLSRLGIGGGAAPVVGTLAHLAGASPVIAAGATAAATAGAGVAANALYNPATLKFILHGLSMSPRVPRSVPERIALLPASQQAQAIQALAESNPSFAQAVAQLGRAYASQQGATQ
;
A
#
# COMPACT_ATOMS: atom_id res chain seq x y z
N MET A 1 -20.16 -23.54 -18.56
CA MET A 1 -19.35 -24.00 -17.40
C MET A 1 -18.85 -25.43 -17.62
N PHE A 2 -18.36 -25.78 -18.82
CA PHE A 2 -18.02 -27.18 -19.18
C PHE A 2 -16.81 -27.36 -20.12
N ALA A 3 -16.06 -26.29 -20.42
CA ALA A 3 -14.88 -26.39 -21.30
C ALA A 3 -13.55 -26.44 -20.50
N GLU A 4 -13.49 -25.78 -19.34
CA GLU A 4 -12.27 -25.70 -18.52
C GLU A 4 -12.06 -26.95 -17.64
N ASP A 5 -13.15 -27.57 -17.16
CA ASP A 5 -13.08 -28.82 -16.39
C ASP A 5 -12.75 -30.05 -17.27
N LEU A 6 -13.06 -30.00 -18.57
CA LEU A 6 -12.88 -31.14 -19.48
C LEU A 6 -11.46 -31.23 -20.04
N ALA A 7 -10.78 -30.09 -20.20
CA ALA A 7 -9.35 -30.06 -20.57
C ALA A 7 -8.43 -30.48 -19.41
N SER A 8 -8.88 -30.31 -18.17
CA SER A 8 -8.12 -30.67 -16.96
C SER A 8 -8.09 -32.19 -16.69
N ASN A 9 -9.00 -32.96 -17.30
CA ASN A 9 -9.15 -34.42 -17.07
C ASN A 9 -8.48 -35.32 -18.13
N LEU A 10 -7.71 -34.76 -19.06
CA LEU A 10 -6.91 -35.56 -19.98
C LEU A 10 -5.60 -35.99 -19.29
N PRO A 11 -5.37 -37.31 -19.10
CA PRO A 11 -4.07 -37.78 -18.61
C PRO A 11 -3.00 -37.27 -19.57
N PHE A 12 -1.90 -36.74 -19.02
CA PHE A 12 -0.77 -36.06 -19.68
C PHE A 12 -0.86 -34.52 -19.89
N VAL A 13 -2.04 -33.90 -20.01
CA VAL A 13 -2.13 -32.42 -20.19
C VAL A 13 -2.25 -31.67 -18.86
N GLY A 14 -2.97 -32.23 -17.88
CA GLY A 14 -3.16 -31.59 -16.56
C GLY A 14 -1.85 -31.29 -15.81
N GLY A 15 -0.88 -32.21 -15.87
CA GLY A 15 0.40 -32.05 -15.17
C GLY A 15 1.31 -30.93 -15.70
N ALA A 16 1.12 -30.47 -16.94
CA ALA A 16 1.87 -29.32 -17.47
C ALA A 16 1.25 -27.99 -17.01
N ILE A 17 -0.08 -27.93 -16.97
CA ILE A 17 -0.85 -26.76 -16.52
C ILE A 17 -0.61 -26.51 -15.03
N ASP A 18 -0.66 -27.57 -14.20
CA ASP A 18 -0.43 -27.43 -12.76
C ASP A 18 0.99 -26.95 -12.43
N ARG A 19 2.01 -27.47 -13.13
CA ARG A 19 3.39 -27.02 -12.98
C ARG A 19 3.57 -25.56 -13.38
N SER A 20 2.93 -25.13 -14.47
CA SER A 20 2.94 -23.73 -14.90
C SER A 20 2.27 -22.82 -13.86
N ARG A 21 1.12 -23.24 -13.33
CA ARG A 21 0.38 -22.50 -12.30
C ARG A 21 1.19 -22.35 -11.01
N THR A 22 1.83 -23.42 -10.54
CA THR A 22 2.70 -23.36 -9.35
C THR A 22 3.89 -22.43 -9.56
N ARG A 23 4.54 -22.47 -10.74
CA ARG A 23 5.65 -21.56 -11.07
C ARG A 23 5.19 -20.10 -11.08
N ALA A 24 4.07 -19.81 -11.72
CA ALA A 24 3.52 -18.46 -11.78
C ALA A 24 3.22 -17.90 -10.38
N VAL A 25 2.65 -18.71 -9.48
CA VAL A 25 2.41 -18.30 -8.09
C VAL A 25 3.73 -18.07 -7.33
N ASN A 26 4.73 -18.93 -7.51
CA ASN A 26 6.05 -18.77 -6.88
C ASN A 26 6.73 -17.47 -7.34
N GLU A 27 6.72 -17.22 -8.64
CA GLU A 27 7.33 -16.04 -9.24
C GLU A 27 6.63 -14.76 -8.80
N TYR A 28 5.30 -14.78 -8.75
CA TYR A 28 4.51 -13.66 -8.24
C TYR A 28 4.82 -13.34 -6.78
N SER A 29 4.77 -14.35 -5.90
CA SER A 29 5.06 -14.19 -4.47
C SER A 29 6.46 -13.62 -4.25
N ARG A 30 7.47 -14.15 -4.95
CA ARG A 30 8.84 -13.64 -4.91
C ARG A 30 8.96 -12.21 -5.44
N ALA A 31 8.26 -11.87 -6.53
CA ALA A 31 8.28 -10.53 -7.09
C ALA A 31 7.73 -9.49 -6.12
N GLU A 32 6.64 -9.80 -5.41
CA GLU A 32 6.08 -8.92 -4.38
C GLU A 32 7.04 -8.76 -3.19
N VAL A 33 7.67 -9.85 -2.73
CA VAL A 33 8.70 -9.76 -1.67
C VAL A 33 9.88 -8.88 -2.11
N ASN A 34 10.38 -9.08 -3.33
CA ASN A 34 11.49 -8.28 -3.87
C ASN A 34 11.11 -6.82 -4.08
N LYS A 35 9.85 -6.53 -4.41
CA LYS A 35 9.33 -5.16 -4.46
C LYS A 35 9.40 -4.51 -3.08
N ALA A 36 9.04 -5.20 -2.00
CA ALA A 36 9.19 -4.68 -0.64
C ALA A 36 10.68 -4.47 -0.25
N LEU A 37 11.56 -5.41 -0.61
CA LEU A 37 12.99 -5.30 -0.33
C LEU A 37 13.72 -4.23 -1.17
N SER A 38 13.14 -3.82 -2.30
CA SER A 38 13.73 -2.79 -3.18
C SER A 38 13.94 -1.45 -2.47
N HIS A 39 13.14 -1.12 -1.45
CA HIS A 39 13.29 0.10 -0.66
C HIS A 39 14.66 0.21 0.03
N ILE A 40 15.27 -0.92 0.37
CA ILE A 40 16.60 -1.02 0.99
C ILE A 40 17.65 -1.60 0.05
N ASN A 41 17.38 -1.59 -1.27
CA ASN A 41 18.24 -2.14 -2.32
C ASN A 41 18.63 -3.62 -2.08
N ALA A 42 17.71 -4.43 -1.55
CA ALA A 42 17.91 -5.85 -1.31
C ALA A 42 16.97 -6.72 -2.16
N SER A 43 17.27 -8.02 -2.24
CA SER A 43 16.44 -9.02 -2.92
C SER A 43 16.64 -10.41 -2.34
N THR A 44 15.70 -11.31 -2.61
CA THR A 44 15.75 -12.74 -2.30
C THR A 44 15.53 -13.57 -3.58
N LYS A 45 16.14 -14.75 -3.60
CA LYS A 45 15.92 -15.78 -4.62
C LYS A 45 14.88 -16.83 -4.19
N GLN A 46 14.52 -16.85 -2.91
CA GLN A 46 13.57 -17.80 -2.33
C GLN A 46 12.14 -17.51 -2.80
N THR A 47 11.22 -18.43 -2.50
CA THR A 47 9.81 -18.32 -2.87
C THR A 47 8.91 -18.76 -1.71
N GLY A 48 7.68 -18.24 -1.63
CA GLY A 48 6.73 -18.63 -0.59
C GLY A 48 7.20 -18.20 0.80
N GLU A 49 6.99 -19.07 1.80
CA GLU A 49 7.30 -18.79 3.20
C GLU A 49 8.79 -18.50 3.45
N ASP A 50 9.69 -19.19 2.73
CA ASP A 50 11.13 -18.96 2.84
C ASP A 50 11.53 -17.55 2.39
N ALA A 51 10.86 -17.02 1.34
CA ALA A 51 11.10 -15.65 0.88
C ALA A 51 10.67 -14.62 1.92
N VAL A 52 9.52 -14.85 2.58
CA VAL A 52 9.02 -13.96 3.63
C VAL A 52 9.94 -13.99 4.85
N THR A 53 10.39 -15.18 5.25
CA THR A 53 11.32 -15.37 6.38
C THR A 53 12.68 -14.70 6.11
N GLU A 54 13.25 -14.90 4.93
CA GLU A 54 14.50 -14.23 4.54
C GLU A 54 14.31 -12.71 4.49
N ALA A 55 13.20 -12.22 3.95
CA ALA A 55 12.90 -10.79 3.91
C ALA A 55 12.81 -10.18 5.31
N ARG A 56 12.17 -10.88 6.27
CA ARG A 56 12.16 -10.46 7.69
C ARG A 56 13.57 -10.30 8.23
N GLN A 57 14.45 -11.26 7.97
CA GLN A 57 15.84 -11.22 8.43
C GLN A 57 16.63 -10.07 7.78
N ILE A 58 16.50 -9.89 6.46
CA ILE A 58 17.17 -8.80 5.73
C ILE A 58 16.75 -7.44 6.28
N ILE A 59 15.45 -7.23 6.49
CA ILE A 59 14.92 -5.98 7.05
C ILE A 59 15.39 -5.79 8.49
N SER A 60 15.37 -6.84 9.31
CA SER A 60 15.89 -6.80 10.69
C SER A 60 17.37 -6.38 10.72
N ASN A 61 18.22 -7.02 9.90
CA ASN A 61 19.63 -6.68 9.77
C ASN A 61 19.85 -5.24 9.27
N ALA A 62 18.98 -4.73 8.39
CA ALA A 62 19.02 -3.33 7.96
C ALA A 62 18.68 -2.38 9.12
N TYR A 63 17.69 -2.72 9.95
CA TYR A 63 17.41 -1.95 11.17
C TYR A 63 18.58 -1.93 12.13
N GLU A 64 19.16 -3.09 12.45
CA GLU A 64 20.27 -3.19 13.40
C GLU A 64 21.45 -2.31 12.97
N ARG A 65 21.78 -2.30 11.67
CA ARG A 65 22.85 -1.46 11.11
C ARG A 65 22.53 0.04 11.20
N ASN A 66 21.30 0.42 10.88
CA ASN A 66 20.92 1.84 10.88
C ASN A 66 20.71 2.38 12.29
N LYS A 67 20.14 1.60 13.21
CA LYS A 67 19.86 2.05 14.58
C LYS A 67 21.13 2.34 15.38
N ALA A 68 22.23 1.63 15.12
CA ALA A 68 23.53 1.93 15.74
C ALA A 68 24.04 3.34 15.40
N ASN A 69 23.57 3.89 14.28
CA ASN A 69 24.05 5.12 13.66
C ASN A 69 23.06 6.29 13.76
N VAL A 70 22.01 6.17 14.56
CA VAL A 70 21.07 7.26 14.84
C VAL A 70 20.99 7.53 16.33
N PHE A 71 20.57 8.74 16.66
CA PHE A 71 20.29 9.16 18.03
C PHE A 71 19.27 10.29 18.00
N LEU A 72 18.70 10.61 19.15
CA LEU A 72 17.83 11.76 19.34
C LEU A 72 18.41 12.59 20.49
N SER A 73 18.87 13.81 20.19
CA SER A 73 19.43 14.69 21.21
C SER A 73 18.34 15.16 22.18
N PRO A 74 18.68 15.50 23.44
CA PRO A 74 17.70 16.03 24.40
C PRO A 74 16.98 17.28 23.89
N GLN A 75 17.68 18.13 23.15
CA GLN A 75 17.13 19.35 22.56
C GLN A 75 16.12 19.01 21.45
N SER A 76 16.49 18.15 20.51
CA SER A 76 15.59 17.70 19.42
C SER A 76 14.38 16.95 19.97
N ALA A 77 14.56 16.10 21.00
CA ALA A 77 13.45 15.43 21.68
C ALA A 77 12.48 16.42 22.32
N SER A 78 13.01 17.43 23.03
CA SER A 78 12.18 18.46 23.68
C SER A 78 11.41 19.28 22.65
N GLN A 79 12.06 19.69 21.56
CA GLN A 79 11.40 20.41 20.46
C GLN A 79 10.32 19.57 19.79
N ALA A 80 10.59 18.28 19.54
CA ALA A 80 9.62 17.35 18.97
C ALA A 80 8.39 17.18 19.86
N LEU A 81 8.58 17.05 21.18
CA LEU A 81 7.48 16.92 22.13
C LEU A 81 6.65 18.20 22.21
N ASN A 82 7.28 19.38 22.22
CA ASN A 82 6.57 20.66 22.21
C ASN A 82 5.73 20.82 20.94
N GLN A 83 6.26 20.43 19.78
CA GLN A 83 5.50 20.44 18.52
C GLN A 83 4.36 19.42 18.53
N ALA A 84 4.59 18.23 19.09
CA ALA A 84 3.55 17.23 19.24
C ALA A 84 2.43 17.76 20.14
N GLU A 85 2.74 18.40 21.26
CA GLU A 85 1.75 19.01 22.14
C GLU A 85 0.92 20.09 21.44
N GLN A 86 1.55 20.92 20.59
CA GLN A 86 0.84 21.88 19.75
C GLN A 86 -0.09 21.19 18.74
N ASP A 87 0.34 20.08 18.12
CA ASP A 87 -0.53 19.28 17.25
C ASP A 87 -1.72 18.71 18.03
N LEU A 88 -1.49 18.29 19.28
CA LEU A 88 -2.55 17.75 20.15
C LEU A 88 -3.63 18.77 20.47
N GLN A 89 -3.25 20.02 20.73
CA GLN A 89 -4.20 21.11 20.98
C GLN A 89 -5.11 21.40 19.78
N ASN A 90 -4.66 21.05 18.57
CA ASN A 90 -5.46 21.21 17.36
C ASN A 90 -6.44 20.05 17.12
N PHE A 91 -6.32 18.92 17.85
CA PHE A 91 -7.33 17.87 17.80
C PHE A 91 -8.52 18.28 18.68
N ALA A 92 -9.55 18.85 18.06
CA ALA A 92 -10.78 19.37 18.69
C ALA A 92 -11.59 18.36 19.54
N GLN A 93 -11.12 17.12 19.70
CA GLN A 93 -11.81 16.00 20.36
C GLN A 93 -11.02 15.33 21.49
N LEU A 94 -9.83 15.83 21.85
CA LEU A 94 -9.09 15.27 22.97
C LEU A 94 -9.65 15.76 24.31
N ASP A 95 -10.35 14.87 25.03
CA ASP A 95 -10.70 15.06 26.44
C ASP A 95 -9.42 15.35 27.26
N PRO A 96 -9.44 16.27 28.25
CA PRO A 96 -8.31 16.56 29.13
C PRO A 96 -7.67 15.30 29.77
N ARG A 97 -8.47 14.26 30.04
CA ARG A 97 -7.97 12.97 30.55
C ARG A 97 -7.05 12.27 29.55
N HIS A 98 -7.30 12.40 28.26
CA HIS A 98 -6.43 11.83 27.22
C HIS A 98 -5.09 12.56 27.13
N VAL A 99 -5.13 13.89 27.24
CA VAL A 99 -3.91 14.70 27.32
C VAL A 99 -3.07 14.28 28.53
N GLN A 100 -3.71 14.03 29.68
CA GLN A 100 -3.01 13.54 30.87
C GLN A 100 -2.40 12.14 30.68
N ILE A 101 -3.12 11.19 30.08
CA ILE A 101 -2.61 9.83 29.80
C ILE A 101 -1.36 9.89 28.90
N VAL A 102 -1.41 10.71 27.85
CA VAL A 102 -0.30 10.90 26.92
C VAL A 102 0.87 11.61 27.62
N GLY A 103 0.59 12.66 28.39
CA GLY A 103 1.57 13.38 29.19
C GLY A 103 2.27 12.48 30.20
N ASP A 104 1.53 11.59 30.86
CA ASP A 104 2.06 10.59 31.78
C ASP A 104 3.02 9.61 31.10
N TYR A 105 2.72 9.18 29.86
CA TYR A 105 3.64 8.36 29.08
C TYR A 105 4.93 9.11 28.78
N ILE A 106 4.83 10.36 28.31
CA ILE A 106 5.98 11.20 28.01
C ILE A 106 6.84 11.39 29.27
N GLN A 107 6.23 11.72 30.41
CA GLN A 107 6.91 11.95 31.68
C GLN A 107 7.64 10.70 32.19
N ARG A 108 7.06 9.51 31.99
CA ARG A 108 7.64 8.25 32.47
C ARG A 108 8.67 7.65 31.53
N ARG A 109 8.49 7.76 30.22
CA ARG A 109 9.32 7.06 29.23
C ARG A 109 10.31 7.96 28.50
N ILE A 110 10.00 9.23 28.26
CA ILE A 110 10.82 10.10 27.42
C ILE A 110 11.53 11.17 28.24
N SER A 111 10.83 11.84 29.15
CA SER A 111 11.39 12.90 30.00
C SER A 111 12.60 12.48 30.83
N PRO A 112 12.74 11.24 31.36
CA PRO A 112 13.94 10.86 32.10
C PRO A 112 15.22 10.95 31.26
N HIS A 113 15.14 10.64 29.96
CA HIS A 113 16.29 10.76 29.05
C HIS A 113 16.61 12.22 28.73
N ILE A 114 15.58 13.06 28.58
CA ILE A 114 15.78 14.50 28.35
C ILE A 114 16.45 15.14 29.58
N ARG A 115 15.96 14.83 30.78
CA ARG A 115 16.47 15.41 32.04
C ARG A 115 17.89 14.94 32.38
N SER A 116 18.28 13.74 31.98
CA SER A 116 19.65 13.26 32.19
C SER A 116 20.66 13.97 31.28
N GLY A 117 20.20 14.70 30.26
CA GLY A 117 21.04 15.39 29.28
C GLY A 117 21.78 14.44 28.33
N GLN A 118 21.53 13.14 28.41
CA GLN A 118 22.14 12.15 27.52
C GLN A 118 21.30 11.94 26.26
N PRO A 119 21.91 11.83 25.08
CA PRO A 119 21.18 11.46 23.87
C PRO A 119 20.43 10.13 24.03
N ILE A 120 19.22 10.05 23.49
CA ILE A 120 18.51 8.78 23.35
C ILE A 120 19.18 8.05 22.18
N ASP A 121 19.83 6.93 22.46
CA ASP A 121 20.47 6.13 21.41
C ASP A 121 19.43 5.43 20.51
N GLY A 122 19.85 4.96 19.34
CA GLY A 122 18.93 4.34 18.39
C GLY A 122 18.19 3.10 18.91
N PRO A 123 18.80 2.19 19.70
CA PRO A 123 18.06 1.12 20.37
C PRO A 123 16.93 1.61 21.27
N VAL A 124 17.20 2.52 22.22
CA VAL A 124 16.17 3.05 23.13
C VAL A 124 15.12 3.84 22.35
N TRP A 125 15.53 4.64 21.37
CA TRP A 125 14.61 5.34 20.48
C TRP A 125 13.69 4.36 19.75
N LYS A 126 14.21 3.23 19.26
CA LYS A 126 13.41 2.23 18.55
C LYS A 126 12.39 1.57 19.46
N ASP A 127 12.74 1.35 20.72
CA ASP A 127 11.81 0.80 21.72
C ASP A 127 10.66 1.78 21.98
N ILE A 128 10.96 3.06 22.22
CA ILE A 128 9.96 4.13 22.36
C ILE A 128 9.08 4.22 21.09
N ASP A 129 9.69 4.20 19.91
CA ASP A 129 8.99 4.22 18.62
C ASP A 129 8.03 3.03 18.48
N THR A 130 8.46 1.83 18.90
CA THR A 130 7.64 0.62 18.86
C THR A 130 6.47 0.72 19.84
N GLU A 131 6.72 1.13 21.07
CA GLU A 131 5.71 1.30 22.11
C GLU A 131 4.63 2.29 21.66
N LEU A 132 5.02 3.48 21.19
CA LEU A 132 4.10 4.49 20.66
C LEU A 132 3.28 3.94 19.49
N GLY A 133 3.91 3.17 18.59
CA GLY A 133 3.22 2.53 17.48
C GLY A 133 2.16 1.50 17.94
N GLN A 134 2.50 0.69 18.93
CA GLN A 134 1.58 -0.29 19.51
C GLN A 134 0.43 0.38 20.25
N MET A 135 0.71 1.42 21.04
CA MET A 135 -0.31 2.20 21.75
C MET A 135 -1.25 2.90 20.77
N ALA A 136 -0.69 3.52 19.72
CA ALA A 136 -1.47 4.12 18.65
C ALA A 136 -2.41 3.11 18.00
N GLN A 137 -1.89 1.93 17.63
CA GLN A 137 -2.69 0.88 17.00
C GLN A 137 -3.78 0.35 17.94
N ARG A 138 -3.45 0.05 19.19
CA ARG A 138 -4.41 -0.46 20.19
C ARG A 138 -5.54 0.53 20.42
N ALA A 139 -5.21 1.80 20.62
CA ALA A 139 -6.20 2.86 20.83
C ALA A 139 -7.13 3.03 19.62
N ARG A 140 -6.57 3.03 18.39
CA ARG A 140 -7.36 3.10 17.15
C ARG A 140 -8.26 1.89 16.94
N SER A 141 -7.79 0.70 17.32
CA SER A 141 -8.59 -0.53 17.22
C SER A 141 -9.64 -0.69 18.34
N SER A 142 -9.70 0.25 19.30
CA SER A 142 -10.66 0.20 20.38
C SER A 142 -12.09 0.36 19.85
N SER A 143 -13.02 -0.42 20.41
CA SER A 143 -14.45 -0.24 20.17
C SER A 143 -15.02 0.99 20.87
N ASP A 144 -14.31 1.55 21.85
CA ASP A 144 -14.69 2.77 22.56
C ASP A 144 -14.30 4.02 21.74
N PRO A 145 -15.28 4.81 21.25
CA PRO A 145 -15.01 6.02 20.48
C PRO A 145 -14.21 7.06 21.26
N MET A 146 -14.28 7.06 22.60
CA MET A 146 -13.52 8.00 23.42
C MET A 146 -12.02 7.69 23.41
N VAL A 147 -11.64 6.42 23.24
CA VAL A 147 -10.24 5.98 23.25
C VAL A 147 -9.56 6.19 21.89
N GLN A 148 -10.32 6.20 20.79
CA GLN A 148 -9.76 6.31 19.44
C GLN A 148 -8.88 7.56 19.22
N PRO A 149 -9.24 8.77 19.71
CA PRO A 149 -8.40 9.96 19.62
C PRO A 149 -7.01 9.83 20.27
N LEU A 150 -6.84 8.99 21.30
CA LEU A 150 -5.51 8.70 21.87
C LEU A 150 -4.58 8.08 20.83
N GLY A 151 -5.15 7.32 19.90
CA GLY A 151 -4.41 6.69 18.83
C GLY A 151 -3.71 7.70 17.91
N ASP A 152 -4.41 8.77 17.57
CA ASP A 152 -3.87 9.87 16.79
C ASP A 152 -2.84 10.67 17.59
N ALA A 153 -3.08 10.84 18.89
CA ALA A 153 -2.14 11.51 19.77
C ALA A 153 -0.78 10.79 19.87
N TYR A 154 -0.79 9.49 20.14
CA TYR A 154 0.43 8.67 20.14
C TYR A 154 1.12 8.68 18.78
N LYS A 155 0.34 8.69 17.69
CA LYS A 155 0.88 8.73 16.34
C LYS A 155 1.57 10.05 16.02
N ALA A 156 0.98 11.18 16.44
CA ALA A 156 1.56 12.50 16.27
C ALA A 156 2.92 12.58 16.99
N ILE A 157 2.99 12.15 18.24
CA ILE A 157 4.24 12.09 19.01
C ILE A 157 5.28 11.21 18.30
N GLN A 158 4.89 10.00 17.89
CA GLN A 158 5.78 9.09 17.18
C GLN A 158 6.37 9.73 15.92
N ASN A 159 5.54 10.44 15.14
CA ASN A 159 5.99 11.10 13.92
C ASN A 159 6.97 12.24 14.24
N ARG A 160 6.65 13.10 15.21
CA ARG A 160 7.56 14.19 15.62
C ARG A 160 8.91 13.69 16.11
N LEU A 161 8.93 12.59 16.86
CA LEU A 161 10.18 11.96 17.32
C LEU A 161 10.98 11.29 16.18
N ARG A 162 10.32 10.86 15.10
CA ARG A 162 10.99 10.38 13.89
C ARG A 162 11.59 11.52 13.09
N ASP A 163 10.85 12.62 12.93
CA ASP A 163 11.30 13.79 12.19
C ASP A 163 12.49 14.47 12.87
N ALA A 164 12.57 14.38 14.20
CA ALA A 164 13.66 14.91 15.00
C ALA A 164 14.89 13.96 15.11
N LEU A 165 14.84 12.77 14.49
CA LEU A 165 15.92 11.81 14.57
C LEU A 165 17.17 12.33 13.86
N GLU A 166 18.32 12.19 14.52
CA GLU A 166 19.62 12.64 14.02
C GLU A 166 20.49 11.46 13.61
N GLY A 167 21.28 11.64 12.55
CA GLY A 167 22.21 10.64 12.05
C GLY A 167 23.63 10.92 12.52
N LYS A 168 24.34 9.90 13.01
CA LYS A 168 25.79 9.94 13.26
C LYS A 168 26.60 9.94 11.96
N VAL A 169 26.03 9.38 10.91
CA VAL A 169 26.61 9.30 9.56
C VAL A 169 25.58 9.73 8.52
N ALA A 170 26.06 10.18 7.36
CA ALA A 170 25.21 10.57 6.25
C ALA A 170 24.30 9.41 5.83
N GLY A 171 23.00 9.70 5.68
CA GLY A 171 22.00 8.73 5.22
C GLY A 171 21.49 7.74 6.29
N ALA A 172 21.95 7.78 7.54
CA ALA A 172 21.47 6.86 8.59
C ALA A 172 19.96 7.00 8.84
N VAL A 173 19.45 8.23 8.93
CA VAL A 173 18.02 8.54 9.10
C VAL A 173 17.21 8.05 7.89
N GLN A 174 17.68 8.34 6.68
CA GLN A 174 17.07 7.83 5.44
C GLN A 174 17.09 6.29 5.39
N GLY A 175 18.13 5.67 5.94
CA GLY A 175 18.23 4.22 6.10
C GLY A 175 17.12 3.66 6.99
N ILE A 176 16.83 4.30 8.12
CA ILE A 176 15.70 3.95 8.98
C ILE A 176 14.37 4.12 8.24
N GLU A 177 14.16 5.23 7.53
CA GLU A 177 12.93 5.48 6.76
C GLU A 177 12.70 4.44 5.67
N LYS A 178 13.74 4.12 4.88
CA LYS A 178 13.70 3.08 3.85
C LYS A 178 13.41 1.71 4.45
N THR A 179 13.98 1.41 5.61
CA THR A 179 13.74 0.14 6.31
C THR A 179 12.30 0.08 6.86
N ASN A 180 11.78 1.20 7.38
CA ASN A 180 10.35 1.34 7.75
C ASN A 180 9.43 1.13 6.54
N ALA A 181 9.77 1.69 5.37
CA ALA A 181 9.02 1.51 4.14
C ALA A 181 9.02 0.05 3.67
N ALA A 182 10.18 -0.60 3.66
CA ALA A 182 10.31 -2.03 3.36
C ALA A 182 9.43 -2.88 4.30
N ARG A 183 9.49 -2.59 5.61
CA ARG A 183 8.67 -3.30 6.61
C ARG A 183 7.18 -3.10 6.37
N ARG A 184 6.74 -1.87 6.10
CA ARG A 184 5.33 -1.54 5.75
C ARG A 184 4.86 -2.28 4.51
N ALA A 185 5.69 -2.33 3.46
CA ALA A 185 5.38 -3.06 2.23
C ALA A 185 5.35 -4.59 2.46
N LEU A 186 6.10 -5.10 3.42
CA LEU A 186 6.13 -6.53 3.76
C LEU A 186 4.90 -6.99 4.56
N TYR A 187 4.25 -6.11 5.35
CA TYR A 187 3.10 -6.51 6.19
C TYR A 187 1.94 -7.19 5.42
N PRO A 188 1.42 -6.64 4.30
CA PRO A 188 0.38 -7.32 3.53
C PRO A 188 0.85 -8.66 2.95
N ILE A 189 2.14 -8.78 2.63
CA ILE A 189 2.75 -9.99 2.10
C ILE A 189 2.79 -11.08 3.19
N GLU A 190 3.14 -10.70 4.42
CA GLU A 190 3.10 -11.58 5.59
C GLU A 190 1.68 -12.09 5.83
N ASP A 191 0.66 -11.19 5.86
CA ASP A 191 -0.75 -11.58 6.03
C ASP A 191 -1.25 -12.50 4.90
N ALA A 192 -0.86 -12.22 3.65
CA ALA A 192 -1.21 -13.07 2.51
C ALA A 192 -0.54 -14.45 2.58
N SER A 193 0.73 -14.50 3.00
CA SER A 193 1.50 -15.73 3.17
C SER A 193 0.95 -16.58 4.32
N GLU A 194 0.65 -15.97 5.48
CA GLU A 194 0.05 -16.64 6.64
C GLU A 194 -1.32 -17.24 6.30
N LYS A 195 -2.11 -16.60 5.43
CA LYS A 195 -3.38 -17.16 4.96
C LYS A 195 -3.23 -18.24 3.89
N ALA A 196 -2.00 -18.49 3.42
CA ALA A 196 -1.65 -19.50 2.44
C ALA A 196 -0.93 -20.72 3.05
N VAL A 197 -1.19 -21.06 4.33
CA VAL A 197 -0.54 -22.18 5.05
C VAL A 197 -0.59 -23.49 4.24
N GLY A 198 -1.73 -23.84 3.67
CA GLY A 198 -1.90 -25.05 2.84
C GLY A 198 -1.11 -25.05 1.52
N LYS A 199 -0.42 -23.95 1.20
CA LYS A 199 0.41 -23.77 0.00
C LYS A 199 1.83 -23.34 0.35
N MET A 200 2.34 -23.56 1.56
CA MET A 200 3.71 -23.19 1.97
C MET A 200 4.00 -21.68 1.80
N GLY A 201 3.05 -20.83 2.22
CA GLY A 201 3.18 -19.37 2.11
C GLY A 201 3.04 -18.80 0.69
N ARG A 202 2.68 -19.63 -0.29
CA ARG A 202 2.52 -19.22 -1.69
C ARG A 202 1.14 -18.62 -1.93
N PHE A 203 1.10 -17.28 -2.00
CA PHE A 203 -0.13 -16.53 -2.21
C PHE A 203 -0.31 -16.10 -3.68
N ASN A 204 -1.57 -16.00 -4.10
CA ASN A 204 -1.93 -15.51 -5.43
C ASN A 204 -2.31 -14.01 -5.41
N PRO A 205 -2.51 -13.36 -6.57
CA PRO A 205 -2.88 -11.95 -6.63
C PRO A 205 -4.15 -11.60 -5.86
N THR A 206 -5.16 -12.47 -5.84
CA THR A 206 -6.40 -12.25 -5.08
C THR A 206 -6.16 -12.19 -3.58
N GLN A 207 -5.35 -13.11 -3.04
CA GLN A 207 -4.99 -13.15 -1.63
C GLN A 207 -4.17 -11.91 -1.22
N MET A 208 -3.23 -11.49 -2.08
CA MET A 208 -2.46 -10.26 -1.87
C MET A 208 -3.33 -9.02 -1.91
N ALA A 209 -4.24 -8.91 -2.89
CA ALA A 209 -5.16 -7.77 -2.98
C ALA A 209 -6.05 -7.66 -1.72
N GLN A 210 -6.57 -8.79 -1.23
CA GLN A 210 -7.34 -8.80 0.00
C GLN A 210 -6.49 -8.43 1.23
N ALA A 211 -5.23 -8.86 1.28
CA ALA A 211 -4.32 -8.49 2.37
C ALA A 211 -3.95 -7.00 2.32
N ALA A 212 -3.73 -6.45 1.13
CA ALA A 212 -3.52 -5.03 0.92
C ALA A 212 -4.75 -4.22 1.36
N ILE A 213 -5.96 -4.64 1.00
CA ILE A 213 -7.20 -3.99 1.45
C ILE A 213 -7.31 -4.00 2.97
N ARG A 214 -6.99 -5.12 3.64
CA ARG A 214 -7.01 -5.17 5.12
C ARG A 214 -5.98 -4.23 5.73
N ALA A 215 -4.76 -4.23 5.21
CA ALA A 215 -3.71 -3.32 5.63
C ALA A 215 -4.11 -1.85 5.40
N GLU A 216 -4.81 -1.56 4.31
CA GLU A 216 -5.36 -0.24 4.01
C GLU A 216 -6.57 0.13 4.86
N GLN A 217 -7.46 -0.80 5.21
CA GLN A 217 -8.59 -0.53 6.11
C GLN A 217 -8.09 -0.06 7.48
N HIS A 218 -7.02 -0.69 7.99
CA HIS A 218 -6.32 -0.22 9.19
C HIS A 218 -5.69 1.18 9.03
N ALA A 219 -5.45 1.65 7.80
CA ALA A 219 -4.92 2.98 7.48
C ALA A 219 -5.97 3.96 6.94
N GLY A 220 -7.17 3.50 6.55
CA GLY A 220 -8.15 4.20 5.73
C GLY A 220 -9.39 4.63 6.50
N ASP A 221 -9.72 3.94 7.60
CA ASP A 221 -10.67 4.47 8.61
C ASP A 221 -10.21 5.84 9.15
N LEU A 222 -8.89 6.10 9.13
CA LEU A 222 -8.25 7.38 9.44
C LEU A 222 -8.73 8.56 8.58
N ASN A 223 -9.07 8.32 7.30
CA ASN A 223 -9.44 9.38 6.36
C ASN A 223 -10.95 9.52 6.15
N ARG A 224 -11.74 8.56 6.64
CA ARG A 224 -13.20 8.54 6.47
C ARG A 224 -13.90 9.20 7.65
N GLN A 225 -13.46 8.90 8.88
CA GLN A 225 -14.00 9.53 10.09
C GLN A 225 -13.65 11.03 10.18
N GLY A 226 -12.46 11.44 9.71
CA GLY A 226 -12.10 12.86 9.62
C GLY A 226 -12.90 13.65 8.58
N ARG A 227 -13.51 12.98 7.59
CA ARG A 227 -14.41 13.62 6.60
C ARG A 227 -15.86 13.63 7.05
N GLU A 228 -16.32 12.60 7.75
CA GLU A 228 -17.67 12.55 8.33
C GLU A 228 -17.88 13.62 9.41
N LEU A 229 -16.83 13.97 10.17
CA LEU A 229 -16.84 15.08 11.13
C LEU A 229 -16.80 16.48 10.47
N LEU A 230 -16.42 16.57 9.18
CA LEU A 230 -16.42 17.82 8.42
C LEU A 230 -17.71 18.00 7.59
N THR A 231 -18.49 16.94 7.38
CA THR A 231 -19.73 16.98 6.60
C THR A 231 -21.00 17.29 7.40
N ASP A 232 -20.94 17.43 8.73
CA ASP A 232 -22.08 17.90 9.53
C ASP A 232 -22.19 19.44 9.62
N ARG A 233 -21.62 20.15 8.65
CA ARG A 233 -21.94 21.56 8.39
C ARG A 233 -22.43 21.72 6.96
N LYS A 234 -23.68 22.19 6.85
CA LYS A 234 -24.41 22.50 5.61
C LYS A 234 -23.56 23.26 4.57
N PRO A 235 -23.86 23.10 3.26
CA PRO A 235 -22.94 23.49 2.21
C PRO A 235 -22.98 25.00 1.97
N LEU A 236 -21.83 25.66 2.04
CA LEU A 236 -21.63 26.96 1.41
C LEU A 236 -20.59 26.84 0.29
N GLY A 237 -21.08 27.07 -0.92
CA GLY A 237 -20.46 27.90 -1.94
C GLY A 237 -18.97 27.72 -2.24
N ARG A 238 -18.73 27.17 -3.42
CA ARG A 238 -17.51 27.25 -4.24
C ARG A 238 -16.59 28.45 -3.97
N THR A 239 -15.29 28.15 -4.15
CA THR A 239 -14.17 29.03 -4.55
C THR A 239 -13.27 29.48 -3.40
N LEU A 240 -12.07 28.89 -3.33
CA LEU A 240 -10.80 29.62 -3.39
C LEU A 240 -9.64 28.61 -3.50
N SER A 241 -9.17 28.43 -4.74
CA SER A 241 -7.77 28.11 -4.99
C SER A 241 -6.92 29.33 -4.63
N ARG A 242 -5.67 29.06 -4.21
CA ARG A 242 -4.53 29.98 -4.01
C ARG A 242 -4.39 30.60 -2.62
N LEU A 243 -3.53 29.96 -1.83
CA LEU A 243 -2.32 30.59 -1.32
C LEU A 243 -1.26 29.48 -1.19
N GLY A 244 -0.35 29.45 -2.17
CA GLY A 244 0.90 28.72 -2.04
C GLY A 244 1.87 29.55 -1.17
N ILE A 245 2.71 28.84 -0.42
CA ILE A 245 4.10 29.11 -0.02
C ILE A 245 4.33 28.48 1.37
N GLY A 246 5.28 27.54 1.41
CA GLY A 246 6.04 27.22 2.63
C GLY A 246 5.70 25.90 3.33
N GLY A 247 6.60 24.91 3.22
CA GLY A 247 6.73 23.82 4.20
C GLY A 247 5.77 22.65 4.05
N GLY A 248 5.78 21.96 2.90
CA GLY A 248 4.88 20.85 2.64
C GLY A 248 5.30 19.54 3.30
N ALA A 249 4.71 19.23 4.46
CA ALA A 249 4.47 17.85 4.86
C ALA A 249 3.67 17.16 3.73
N ALA A 250 4.23 16.10 3.16
CA ALA A 250 3.59 15.36 2.08
C ALA A 250 2.25 14.78 2.59
N PRO A 251 1.11 15.07 1.93
CA PRO A 251 -0.15 14.44 2.28
C PRO A 251 -0.09 12.98 1.82
N VAL A 252 -0.02 12.05 2.76
CA VAL A 252 -0.20 10.61 2.51
C VAL A 252 -1.70 10.34 2.32
N VAL A 253 -2.24 10.85 1.22
CA VAL A 253 -3.55 10.49 0.67
C VAL A 253 -3.30 10.10 -0.77
N GLY A 254 -2.90 8.84 -1.03
CA GLY A 254 -2.54 8.47 -2.39
C GLY A 254 -1.99 7.07 -2.68
N THR A 255 -2.26 6.03 -1.87
CA THR A 255 -1.76 4.68 -2.22
C THR A 255 -2.65 3.90 -3.20
N LEU A 256 -3.87 4.37 -3.48
CA LEU A 256 -4.69 3.88 -4.60
C LEU A 256 -4.48 4.69 -5.91
N ALA A 257 -3.83 5.85 -5.84
CA ALA A 257 -3.48 6.66 -7.02
C ALA A 257 -2.16 6.22 -7.67
N HIS A 258 -1.26 5.56 -6.94
CA HIS A 258 -0.04 4.98 -7.52
C HIS A 258 -0.25 3.67 -8.32
N LEU A 259 -1.49 3.17 -8.38
CA LEU A 259 -1.90 2.12 -9.34
C LEU A 259 -2.51 2.69 -10.62
N ALA A 260 -2.67 4.01 -10.73
CA ALA A 260 -3.27 4.69 -11.88
C ALA A 260 -2.57 6.04 -12.17
N GLY A 261 -1.33 5.98 -12.68
CA GLY A 261 -0.78 7.02 -13.54
C GLY A 261 -0.21 8.29 -12.89
N ALA A 262 1.13 8.37 -12.96
CA ALA A 262 1.99 9.54 -13.17
C ALA A 262 2.27 10.55 -12.03
N SER A 263 3.57 10.81 -11.84
CA SER A 263 4.09 12.16 -11.72
C SER A 263 5.35 12.29 -12.61
N PRO A 264 5.66 13.49 -13.13
CA PRO A 264 5.88 13.71 -14.56
C PRO A 264 7.34 14.02 -14.95
N VAL A 265 7.57 14.14 -16.27
CA VAL A 265 8.84 14.37 -17.04
C VAL A 265 9.50 13.05 -17.47
N ILE A 266 9.12 12.43 -18.60
CA ILE A 266 9.54 12.70 -20.00
C ILE A 266 11.08 12.74 -20.12
N ALA A 267 11.81 12.04 -20.97
CA ALA A 267 11.58 10.95 -21.92
C ALA A 267 12.97 10.54 -22.44
N ALA A 268 13.23 9.24 -22.60
CA ALA A 268 13.98 8.66 -23.71
C ALA A 268 14.24 7.18 -23.42
N GLY A 269 13.71 6.28 -24.27
CA GLY A 269 14.30 4.95 -24.42
C GLY A 269 13.78 3.83 -23.53
N ALA A 270 12.47 3.58 -23.53
CA ALA A 270 11.97 2.22 -23.34
C ALA A 270 11.03 1.90 -24.50
N THR A 271 11.67 1.49 -25.59
CA THR A 271 11.08 1.07 -26.84
C THR A 271 9.94 0.08 -26.65
N ALA A 272 8.87 0.36 -27.39
CA ALA A 272 7.86 -0.59 -27.79
C ALA A 272 8.50 -1.81 -28.48
N ALA A 273 8.80 -2.87 -27.73
CA ALA A 273 9.17 -4.19 -28.27
C ALA A 273 9.19 -5.28 -27.18
N ALA A 274 8.02 -5.58 -26.59
CA ALA A 274 7.67 -6.83 -25.91
C ALA A 274 6.31 -6.57 -25.24
N THR A 275 5.16 -7.07 -25.68
CA THR A 275 4.84 -8.34 -26.30
C THR A 275 3.64 -8.13 -27.22
N ALA A 276 3.76 -8.55 -28.48
CA ALA A 276 2.59 -8.94 -29.24
C ALA A 276 2.11 -10.27 -28.64
N GLY A 277 1.06 -10.24 -27.84
CA GLY A 277 0.44 -11.42 -27.23
C GLY A 277 0.59 -11.46 -25.71
N ALA A 278 -0.56 -11.56 -25.04
CA ALA A 278 -0.77 -11.73 -23.60
C ALA A 278 -0.41 -10.52 -22.70
N GLY A 279 -1.44 -9.90 -22.12
CA GLY A 279 -1.28 -9.04 -20.94
C GLY A 279 -1.94 -7.67 -21.04
N VAL A 280 -3.25 -7.60 -21.30
CA VAL A 280 -4.02 -6.46 -20.76
C VAL A 280 -3.91 -6.62 -19.24
N ALA A 281 -3.27 -5.67 -18.56
CA ALA A 281 -2.99 -5.74 -17.13
C ALA A 281 -4.26 -6.13 -16.36
N ALA A 282 -4.26 -7.33 -15.75
CA ALA A 282 -5.44 -7.95 -15.14
C ALA A 282 -6.15 -7.03 -14.13
N ASN A 283 -5.41 -6.15 -13.45
CA ASN A 283 -5.94 -5.18 -12.49
C ASN A 283 -6.84 -4.11 -13.12
N ALA A 284 -6.68 -3.77 -14.41
CA ALA A 284 -7.50 -2.77 -15.08
C ALA A 284 -8.92 -3.29 -15.38
N LEU A 285 -9.07 -4.60 -15.58
CA LEU A 285 -10.35 -5.25 -15.86
C LEU A 285 -11.24 -5.42 -14.62
N TYR A 286 -10.75 -5.14 -13.42
CA TYR A 286 -11.56 -5.22 -12.19
C TYR A 286 -12.17 -3.88 -11.75
N ASN A 287 -11.88 -2.78 -12.46
CA ASN A 287 -12.53 -1.50 -12.22
C ASN A 287 -13.83 -1.39 -13.04
N PRO A 288 -15.00 -1.12 -12.41
CA PRO A 288 -16.28 -1.04 -13.10
C PRO A 288 -16.35 0.06 -14.17
N ALA A 289 -15.60 1.16 -14.01
CA ALA A 289 -15.54 2.22 -15.02
C ALA A 289 -14.78 1.76 -16.27
N THR A 290 -13.65 1.08 -16.07
CA THR A 290 -12.83 0.52 -17.16
C THR A 290 -13.59 -0.60 -17.88
N LEU A 291 -14.29 -1.47 -17.16
CA LEU A 291 -15.13 -2.52 -17.77
C LEU A 291 -16.23 -1.94 -18.65
N LYS A 292 -16.95 -0.92 -18.17
CA LYS A 292 -17.97 -0.25 -18.97
C LYS A 292 -17.39 0.40 -20.22
N PHE A 293 -16.23 1.06 -20.10
CA PHE A 293 -15.53 1.66 -21.24
C PHE A 293 -15.12 0.60 -22.28
N ILE A 294 -14.53 -0.51 -21.82
CA ILE A 294 -14.12 -1.61 -22.70
C ILE A 294 -15.33 -2.24 -23.38
N LEU A 295 -16.41 -2.55 -22.64
CA LEU A 295 -17.62 -3.14 -23.20
C LEU A 295 -18.30 -2.21 -24.21
N HIS A 296 -18.31 -0.90 -23.94
CA HIS A 296 -18.82 0.11 -24.87
C HIS A 296 -17.95 0.25 -26.12
N GLY A 297 -16.62 0.26 -25.97
CA GLY A 297 -15.71 0.27 -27.11
C GLY A 297 -15.80 -1.00 -27.96
N LEU A 298 -16.02 -2.15 -27.32
CA LEU A 298 -16.23 -3.42 -28.01
C LEU A 298 -17.55 -3.46 -28.78
N SER A 299 -18.63 -2.86 -28.26
CA SER A 299 -19.91 -2.79 -28.97
C SER A 299 -19.87 -1.86 -30.20
N MET A 300 -18.94 -0.90 -30.20
CA MET A 300 -18.65 -0.02 -31.34
C MET A 300 -17.63 -0.60 -32.33
N SER A 301 -16.92 -1.67 -31.95
CA SER A 301 -15.88 -2.25 -32.80
C SER A 301 -16.49 -3.06 -33.95
N PRO A 302 -16.14 -2.78 -35.22
CA PRO A 302 -16.63 -3.56 -36.37
C PRO A 302 -16.04 -4.98 -36.42
N ARG A 303 -15.01 -5.27 -35.61
CA ARG A 303 -14.32 -6.56 -35.58
C ARG A 303 -14.91 -7.55 -34.58
N VAL A 304 -15.82 -7.09 -33.72
CA VAL A 304 -16.43 -7.90 -32.66
C VAL A 304 -17.93 -7.97 -32.92
N PRO A 305 -18.54 -9.16 -33.05
CA PRO A 305 -19.99 -9.28 -33.19
C PRO A 305 -20.70 -8.63 -32.01
N ARG A 306 -21.72 -7.80 -32.26
CA ARG A 306 -22.45 -7.04 -31.21
C ARG A 306 -23.00 -7.89 -30.08
N SER A 307 -23.36 -9.14 -30.37
CA SER A 307 -23.87 -10.10 -29.39
C SER A 307 -22.85 -10.48 -28.31
N VAL A 308 -21.54 -10.30 -28.56
CA VAL A 308 -20.49 -10.64 -27.60
C VAL A 308 -20.47 -9.67 -26.40
N PRO A 309 -20.28 -8.35 -26.58
CA PRO A 309 -20.31 -7.41 -25.45
C PRO A 309 -21.68 -7.36 -24.75
N GLU A 310 -22.79 -7.57 -25.47
CA GLU A 310 -24.13 -7.66 -24.87
C GLU A 310 -24.25 -8.85 -23.91
N ARG A 311 -23.78 -10.03 -24.31
CA ARG A 311 -23.78 -11.22 -23.45
C ARG A 311 -22.88 -11.06 -22.24
N ILE A 312 -21.72 -10.41 -22.40
CA ILE A 312 -20.81 -10.15 -21.28
C ILE A 312 -21.44 -9.14 -20.32
N ALA A 313 -22.11 -8.09 -20.82
CA ALA A 313 -22.75 -7.08 -19.98
C ALA A 313 -23.87 -7.65 -19.07
N LEU A 314 -24.48 -8.77 -19.46
CA LEU A 314 -25.48 -9.49 -18.65
C LEU A 314 -24.87 -10.31 -17.50
N LEU A 315 -23.55 -10.57 -17.51
CA LEU A 315 -22.87 -11.30 -16.45
C LEU A 315 -22.61 -10.40 -15.23
N PRO A 316 -22.53 -10.95 -14.01
CA PRO A 316 -22.03 -10.23 -12.84
C PRO A 316 -20.64 -9.64 -13.08
N ALA A 317 -20.34 -8.45 -12.54
CA ALA A 317 -19.08 -7.74 -12.78
C ALA A 317 -17.82 -8.58 -12.52
N SER A 318 -17.86 -9.48 -11.52
CA SER A 318 -16.77 -10.42 -11.23
C SER A 318 -16.51 -11.44 -12.35
N GLN A 319 -17.54 -11.80 -13.11
CA GLN A 319 -17.49 -12.74 -14.22
C GLN A 319 -17.20 -12.05 -15.57
N GLN A 320 -17.48 -10.75 -15.69
CA GLN A 320 -17.21 -9.97 -16.90
C GLN A 320 -15.71 -9.94 -17.25
N ALA A 321 -14.86 -9.69 -16.26
CA ALA A 321 -13.40 -9.68 -16.44
C ALA A 321 -12.88 -11.05 -16.92
N GLN A 322 -13.40 -12.14 -16.33
CA GLN A 322 -13.03 -13.51 -16.70
C GLN A 322 -13.50 -13.87 -18.12
N ALA A 323 -14.74 -13.48 -18.49
CA ALA A 323 -15.28 -13.71 -19.82
C ALA A 323 -14.49 -12.95 -20.90
N ILE A 324 -14.11 -11.70 -20.64
CA ILE A 324 -13.26 -10.91 -21.54
C ILE A 324 -11.89 -11.56 -21.70
N GLN A 325 -11.30 -12.04 -20.61
CA GLN A 325 -10.00 -12.72 -20.66
C GLN A 325 -10.06 -14.03 -21.45
N ALA A 326 -11.04 -14.90 -21.18
CA ALA A 326 -11.22 -16.16 -21.90
C ALA A 326 -11.48 -15.95 -23.41
N LEU A 327 -12.22 -14.90 -23.77
CA LEU A 327 -12.45 -14.53 -25.17
C LEU A 327 -11.20 -13.95 -25.84
N ALA A 328 -10.37 -13.20 -25.11
CA ALA A 328 -9.10 -12.73 -25.63
C ALA A 328 -8.10 -13.87 -25.85
N GLU A 329 -8.08 -14.87 -24.97
CA GLU A 329 -7.22 -16.05 -25.12
C GLU A 329 -7.63 -16.94 -26.31
N SER A 330 -8.94 -17.07 -26.55
CA SER A 330 -9.47 -17.90 -27.65
C SER A 330 -9.58 -17.17 -28.99
N ASN A 331 -9.58 -15.84 -29.02
CA ASN A 331 -9.74 -15.07 -30.25
C ASN A 331 -8.71 -13.91 -30.36
N PRO A 332 -7.66 -14.08 -31.17
CA PRO A 332 -6.60 -13.07 -31.33
C PRO A 332 -7.10 -11.71 -31.81
N SER A 333 -8.15 -11.66 -32.63
CA SER A 333 -8.70 -10.39 -33.12
C SER A 333 -9.44 -9.63 -32.03
N PHE A 334 -10.12 -10.35 -31.13
CA PHE A 334 -10.73 -9.80 -29.92
C PHE A 334 -9.67 -9.28 -28.95
N ALA A 335 -8.59 -10.04 -28.73
CA ALA A 335 -7.48 -9.60 -27.89
C ALA A 335 -6.86 -8.29 -28.38
N GLN A 336 -6.65 -8.14 -29.70
CA GLN A 336 -6.15 -6.91 -30.30
C GLN A 336 -7.11 -5.73 -30.08
N ALA A 337 -8.42 -5.94 -30.21
CA ALA A 337 -9.42 -4.91 -29.98
C ALA A 337 -9.43 -4.43 -28.51
N VAL A 338 -9.41 -5.36 -27.55
CA VAL A 338 -9.33 -5.03 -26.12
C VAL A 338 -8.03 -4.27 -25.80
N ALA A 339 -6.89 -4.70 -26.35
CA ALA A 339 -5.61 -4.03 -26.15
C ALA A 339 -5.56 -2.61 -26.75
N GLN A 340 -6.25 -2.37 -27.88
CA GLN A 340 -6.38 -1.03 -28.46
C GLN A 340 -7.24 -0.12 -27.57
N LEU A 341 -8.38 -0.62 -27.08
CA LEU A 341 -9.26 0.12 -26.18
C LEU A 341 -8.59 0.44 -24.83
N GLY A 342 -7.82 -0.50 -24.28
CA GLY A 342 -7.04 -0.27 -23.07
C GLY A 342 -6.01 0.86 -23.23
N ARG A 343 -5.33 0.92 -24.37
CA ARG A 343 -4.41 2.03 -24.70
C ARG A 343 -5.14 3.36 -24.86
N ALA A 344 -6.29 3.37 -25.52
CA ALA A 344 -7.11 4.58 -25.67
C ALA A 344 -7.59 5.11 -24.30
N TYR A 345 -8.06 4.23 -23.42
CA TYR A 345 -8.49 4.59 -22.07
C TYR A 345 -7.34 5.19 -21.24
N ALA A 346 -6.17 4.54 -21.26
CA ALA A 346 -4.98 5.04 -20.56
C ALA A 346 -4.56 6.43 -21.06
N SER A 347 -4.65 6.67 -22.38
CA SER A 347 -4.34 7.98 -22.96
C SER A 347 -5.34 9.07 -22.55
N GLN A 348 -6.62 8.74 -22.39
CA GLN A 348 -7.63 9.70 -21.92
C GLN A 348 -7.44 10.08 -20.46
N GLN A 349 -7.10 9.11 -19.60
CA GLN A 349 -6.85 9.38 -18.18
C GLN A 349 -5.62 10.25 -17.94
N GLY A 350 -4.58 10.08 -18.76
CA GLY A 350 -3.37 10.90 -18.71
C GLY A 350 -3.55 12.34 -19.24
N ALA A 351 -4.60 12.62 -20.03
CA ALA A 351 -4.89 13.96 -20.56
C ALA A 351 -5.76 14.82 -19.60
N THR A 352 -6.30 14.21 -18.55
CA THR A 352 -7.17 14.85 -17.55
C THR A 352 -6.47 15.19 -16.22
N GLN A 353 -5.14 15.01 -16.13
CA GLN A 353 -4.30 15.44 -15.01
C GLN A 353 -3.43 16.63 -15.42
#